data_AF-A5YSH1-F1
#
_entry.id   AF-A5YSH1-F1
#
_cell.length_a   1.000
_cell.length_b   1.000
_cell.length_c   1.000
_cell.angle_alpha   90.00
_cell.angle_beta   90.00
_cell.angle_gamma   90.00
#
_symmetry.space_group_name_H-M   'P 1'
#
loop_
_entity.id
_entity.type
_entity.pdbx_description
1 polymer ?
#
loop_
_entity_poly.entity_id
_entity_poly.type
_entity_poly.pdbx_seq_one_letter_code
_entity_poly.pdbx_strand_id
1 'polypeptide(L)' 'MATLTLTDITKVFNSGENDEVIAVDEVSMTIDDGEFLVLVGPSGCGKSTTLRMIAGLETVT' A
#
# COMPACT_ATOMS: atom_id res chain seq x y z
N MET A 1 -4.69 -11.85 19.43
CA MET A 1 -4.18 -10.49 19.22
C MET A 1 -3.37 -10.51 17.95
N ALA A 2 -3.68 -9.62 17.02
CA ALA A 2 -2.99 -9.48 15.75
C ALA A 2 -2.68 -8.01 15.49
N THR A 3 -1.42 -7.74 15.13
CA THR A 3 -0.94 -6.41 14.75
C THR A 3 -0.55 -6.46 13.28
N LEU A 4 -0.83 -5.39 12.52
CA LEU A 4 -0.34 -5.22 11.16
C LEU A 4 0.78 -4.20 11.14
N THR A 5 1.93 -4.55 10.58
CA THR A 5 3.06 -3.63 10.38
C THR A 5 3.41 -3.58 8.90
N LEU A 6 3.44 -2.37 8.35
CA LEU A 6 3.98 -2.05 7.04
C LEU A 6 5.27 -1.25 7.26
N THR A 7 6.35 -1.67 6.61
CA THR A 7 7.66 -1.01 6.72
C THR A 7 8.15 -0.69 5.33
N ASP A 8 8.19 0.60 5.04
CA ASP A 8 8.72 1.23 3.83
C ASP A 8 8.22 0.53 2.55
N ILE A 9 6.92 0.19 2.52
CA ILE A 9 6.36 -0.57 1.41
C ILE A 9 6.22 0.32 0.18
N THR A 10 6.68 -0.21 -0.94
CA THR A 10 6.59 0.45 -2.25
C THR A 10 5.82 -0.43 -3.22
N LYS A 11 5.09 0.20 -4.14
CA LYS A 11 4.50 -0.49 -5.28
C LYS A 11 4.78 0.29 -6.55
N VAL A 12 5.48 -0.37 -7.47
CA VAL A 12 5.69 0.13 -8.82
C VAL A 12 4.88 -0.73 -9.80
N PHE A 13 4.17 -0.07 -10.71
CA PHE A 13 3.52 -0.71 -11.85
C PHE A 13 4.25 -0.36 -13.14
N ASN A 14 4.59 -1.36 -13.93
CA ASN A 14 5.22 -1.20 -15.24
C ASN A 14 4.12 -1.16 -16.31
N SER A 15 3.93 -0.01 -16.94
CA SER A 15 2.86 0.25 -17.92
C SER A 15 3.38 0.38 -19.37
N GLY A 16 4.46 -0.31 -19.72
CA GLY A 16 5.06 -0.28 -21.06
C GLY A 16 6.57 -0.46 -21.03
N GLU A 17 7.24 -0.33 -22.17
CA GLU A 17 8.69 -0.57 -22.29
C GLU A 17 9.54 0.40 -21.45
N ASN A 18 9.03 1.56 -21.02
CA ASN A 18 9.76 2.53 -20.19
C ASN A 18 8.89 3.38 -19.24
N ASP A 19 7.61 3.02 -19.00
CA ASP A 19 6.74 3.79 -18.10
C ASP A 19 6.56 3.05 -16.78
N GLU A 20 7.25 3.53 -15.75
CA GLU A 20 7.08 3.10 -14.37
C GLU A 20 6.18 4.08 -13.62
N VAL A 21 5.19 3.55 -12.90
CA VAL A 21 4.32 4.34 -12.03
C VAL A 21 4.52 3.89 -10.60
N ILE A 22 5.06 4.78 -9.78
CA ILE A 22 5.14 4.59 -8.33
C ILE A 22 3.74 4.88 -7.76
N ALA A 23 2.99 3.82 -7.44
CA ALA A 23 1.63 3.92 -6.94
C ALA A 23 1.57 4.02 -5.41
N VAL A 24 2.58 3.48 -4.72
CA VAL A 24 2.80 3.61 -3.28
C VAL A 24 4.31 3.79 -3.09
N ASP A 25 4.69 4.77 -2.29
CA ASP A 25 6.09 5.19 -2.12
C ASP A 25 6.44 5.20 -0.63
N GLU A 26 7.28 4.25 -0.21
CA GLU A 26 7.86 4.13 1.14
C GLU A 26 6.84 4.30 2.28
N VAL A 27 5.69 3.64 2.20
CA VAL A 27 4.66 3.75 3.24
C VAL A 27 5.00 2.89 4.45
N SER A 28 5.14 3.55 5.60
CA SER A 28 5.35 2.91 6.90
C SER A 28 4.18 3.18 7.84
N MET A 29 3.58 2.14 8.39
CA MET A 29 2.52 2.27 9.41
C MET A 29 2.35 1.00 10.26
N THR A 30 1.84 1.17 11.48
CA THR A 30 1.44 0.06 12.36
C THR A 30 -0.03 0.23 12.72
N ILE A 31 -0.79 -0.86 12.70
CA ILE A 31 -2.18 -0.93 13.15
C ILE A 31 -2.25 -1.92 14.30
N ASP A 32 -2.64 -1.43 15.47
CA ASP A 32 -2.69 -2.22 16.69
C ASP A 32 -3.96 -3.09 16.77
N ASP A 33 -3.94 -4.10 17.64
CA ASP A 33 -5.07 -4.99 17.87
C ASP A 33 -6.30 -4.19 18.34
N GLY A 34 -7.40 -4.29 17.58
CA GLY A 34 -8.65 -3.58 17.87
C GLY A 34 -8.71 -2.14 17.33
N GLU A 35 -7.68 -1.66 16.64
CA GLU A 35 -7.69 -0.35 16.01
C GLU A 35 -8.56 -0.31 14.75
N PHE A 36 -9.23 0.83 14.51
CA PHE A 36 -10.01 1.07 13.30
C PHE A 36 -9.36 2.16 12.45
N LEU A 37 -8.70 1.74 11.36
CA LEU A 37 -8.03 2.62 10.41
C LEU A 37 -8.96 3.06 9.26
N VAL A 38 -8.86 4.33 8.85
CA VAL A 38 -9.46 4.83 7.60
C VAL A 38 -8.38 5.42 6.70
N LEU A 39 -8.33 4.98 5.44
CA LEU A 39 -7.47 5.58 4.41
C LEU A 39 -8.27 6.59 3.57
N VAL A 40 -7.83 7.85 3.54
CA VAL A 40 -8.48 8.94 2.81
C VAL A 40 -7.50 9.68 1.90
N GLY A 41 -7.98 10.14 0.74
CA GLY A 41 -7.18 10.90 -0.21
C GLY A 41 -7.79 10.91 -1.62
N PRO A 42 -7.31 11.77 -2.54
CA PRO A 42 -7.82 11.89 -3.91
C PRO A 42 -7.77 10.59 -4.73
N SER A 43 -8.46 10.54 -5.87
CA SER A 43 -8.32 9.40 -6.79
C SER A 43 -6.85 9.24 -7.24
N GLY A 44 -6.37 8.00 -7.33
CA GLY A 44 -5.00 7.70 -7.77
C GLY A 44 -3.90 7.79 -6.68
N CYS A 45 -4.20 8.17 -5.43
CA CYS A 45 -3.18 8.34 -4.39
C CYS A 45 -2.72 7.03 -3.68
N GLY A 46 -2.93 5.85 -4.27
CA GLY A 46 -2.41 4.59 -3.72
C GLY A 46 -3.28 3.82 -2.71
N LYS A 47 -4.42 4.37 -2.23
CA LYS A 47 -5.27 3.72 -1.19
C LYS A 47 -5.62 2.26 -1.47
N SER A 48 -6.25 1.99 -2.62
CA SER A 48 -6.68 0.63 -2.99
C SER A 48 -5.48 -0.27 -3.28
N THR A 49 -4.37 0.28 -3.76
CA THR A 49 -3.11 -0.42 -3.96
C THR A 49 -2.53 -0.91 -2.63
N THR A 50 -2.46 -0.02 -1.62
CA THR A 50 -2.04 -0.37 -0.25
C THR A 50 -2.94 -1.46 0.35
N LEU A 51 -4.27 -1.32 0.26
CA LEU A 51 -5.20 -2.32 0.78
C LEU A 51 -5.07 -3.68 0.08
N ARG A 52 -4.78 -3.70 -1.22
CA ARG A 52 -4.54 -4.95 -1.96
C ARG A 52 -3.23 -5.62 -1.54
N MET A 53 -2.18 -4.84 -1.26
CA MET A 53 -0.94 -5.40 -0.70
C MET A 53 -1.17 -6.03 0.67
N ILE A 54 -1.91 -5.34 1.56
CA ILE A 54 -2.29 -5.88 2.88
C ILE A 54 -3.09 -7.18 2.75
N ALA A 55 -4.01 -7.24 1.80
CA ALA A 55 -4.84 -8.42 1.55
C ALA A 55 -4.09 -9.58 0.86
N GLY A 56 -2.81 -9.40 0.50
CA GLY A 56 -2.05 -10.38 -0.28
C GLY A 56 -2.51 -10.53 -1.73
N LEU A 57 -3.26 -9.56 -2.24
CA LEU A 57 -3.76 -9.52 -3.62
C LEU A 57 -2.80 -8.83 -4.59
N GLU A 58 -1.80 -8.12 -4.04
CA GLU A 58 -0.77 -7.41 -4.80
C GLU A 58 0.58 -7.55 -4.08
N THR A 59 1.66 -7.71 -4.83
CA THR A 59 3.01 -7.88 -4.25
C THR A 59 3.71 -6.52 -4.09
N VAL A 60 4.31 -6.28 -2.92
CA VAL A 60 5.24 -5.18 -2.65
C VAL A 60 6.44 -5.30 -3.59
N THR A 61 6.88 -4.18 -4.18
CA THR A 61 8.03 -4.15 -5.11
C THR A 61 9.30 -3.78 -4.38
#